data_AF-A0A9E5W2N3-F1
#
_entry.id   AF-A0A9E5W2N3-F1
#
_cell.length_a   1.000
_cell.length_b   1.000
_cell.length_c   1.000
_cell.angle_alpha   90.00
_cell.angle_beta   90.00
_cell.angle_gamma   90.00
#
_symmetry.space_group_name_H-M   'P 1'
#
loop_
_entity.id
_entity.type
_entity.pdbx_description
1 polymer ?
#
loop_
_entity_poly.entity_id
_entity_poly.type
_entity_poly.pdbx_seq_one_letter_code
_entity_poly.pdbx_strand_id
1 'polypeptide(L)'
;MSLISLKEEKGSALVIVMVIMVVLMLLSTVFLLAMASEGKQALKHDHKTQAYYNARSGAGAALSWLEAEGYALEGTIYLFGDLDDLQAADSAPAQGAPILVTLEPQAGGKEITVTATGNFHDSTEQVTLTLALEGEQPGGELPPFDMALFAMANTAGKPAIAMGGSVTIRGPVGTNTTGADSVKFAWSNLIYDGTLSVGPSSDPYNVIQTERMASNNESPNPDPNLDPWDQVEAPWLNVPGGFETLPAVRTYPDPVFPDFPTDLPPRPDFTTPWVEGEYYEINQDGRYN
;
A
#
# COMPACT_ATOMS: atom_id res chain seq x y z
N MET A 1 -28.06 27.10 88.10
CA MET A 1 -28.19 26.04 87.07
C MET A 1 -29.26 26.47 86.10
N SER A 2 -28.85 26.94 84.92
CA SER A 2 -29.75 27.41 83.85
C SER A 2 -30.33 26.18 83.14
N LEU A 3 -31.65 26.02 83.18
CA LEU A 3 -32.37 25.03 82.39
C LEU A 3 -32.39 25.51 80.94
N ILE A 4 -31.57 24.89 80.09
CA ILE A 4 -31.64 25.06 78.65
C ILE A 4 -32.99 24.50 78.20
N SER A 5 -33.87 25.40 77.78
CA SER A 5 -35.15 25.08 77.15
C SER A 5 -34.88 24.49 75.76
N LEU A 6 -35.00 23.17 75.63
CA LEU A 6 -35.09 22.47 74.34
C LEU A 6 -36.45 22.79 73.73
N LYS A 7 -36.49 23.88 72.97
CA LYS A 7 -37.60 24.31 72.13
C LYS A 7 -37.96 23.18 71.16
N GLU A 8 -39.23 22.80 71.08
CA GLU A 8 -39.70 21.70 70.23
C GLU A 8 -39.51 22.00 68.72
N GLU A 9 -38.36 21.64 68.17
CA GLU A 9 -38.01 21.72 66.72
C GLU A 9 -38.62 20.57 65.89
N LYS A 10 -39.78 20.02 66.29
CA LYS A 10 -40.39 18.86 65.60
C LYS A 10 -40.95 19.19 64.20
N GLY A 11 -41.13 20.48 63.89
CA GLY A 11 -41.62 20.94 62.59
C GLY A 11 -40.52 21.31 61.57
N SER A 12 -39.38 21.86 62.00
CA SER A 12 -38.32 22.34 61.09
C SER A 12 -37.51 21.18 60.49
N ALA A 13 -37.33 20.09 61.24
CA ALA A 13 -36.62 18.90 60.78
C ALA A 13 -37.31 18.27 59.55
N LEU A 14 -38.65 18.23 59.52
CA LEU A 14 -39.40 17.68 58.39
C LEU A 14 -39.24 18.56 57.13
N VAL A 15 -39.21 19.88 57.28
CA VAL A 15 -38.97 20.81 56.18
C VAL A 15 -37.55 20.64 55.63
N ILE A 16 -36.54 20.49 56.48
CA ILE A 16 -35.15 20.26 56.06
C ILE A 16 -35.02 18.95 55.29
N VAL A 17 -35.62 17.86 55.78
CA VAL A 17 -35.60 16.55 55.10
C VAL A 17 -36.30 16.64 53.74
N MET A 18 -37.42 17.37 53.64
CA MET A 18 -38.08 17.60 52.35
C MET A 18 -37.19 18.39 51.38
N VAL A 19 -36.52 19.44 51.84
CA VAL A 19 -35.58 20.21 51.01
C VAL A 19 -34.44 19.33 50.53
N ILE A 20 -33.86 18.51 51.42
CA ILE A 20 -32.81 17.55 51.07
C ILE A 20 -33.32 16.54 50.05
N MET A 21 -34.53 15.99 50.22
CA MET A 21 -35.12 15.06 49.26
C MET A 21 -35.33 15.70 47.88
N VAL A 22 -35.82 16.94 47.81
CA VAL A 22 -35.99 17.66 46.55
C VAL A 22 -34.64 17.88 45.85
N VAL A 23 -33.62 18.27 46.61
CA VAL A 23 -32.26 18.43 46.07
C VAL A 23 -31.70 17.10 45.56
N LEU A 24 -31.88 16.00 46.31
CA LEU A 24 -31.43 14.67 45.91
C LEU A 24 -32.17 14.14 44.67
N MET A 25 -33.48 14.40 44.52
CA MET A 25 -34.22 14.04 43.32
C MET A 25 -33.72 14.79 42.09
N LEU A 26 -33.45 16.10 42.22
CA LEU A 26 -32.90 16.90 41.13
C LEU A 26 -31.52 16.38 40.71
N LEU A 27 -30.65 16.08 41.69
CA LEU A 27 -29.31 15.57 41.44
C LEU A 27 -29.34 14.18 40.79
N SER A 28 -30.24 13.29 41.24
CA SER A 28 -30.44 11.96 40.66
C SER A 28 -30.92 12.04 39.21
N THR A 29 -31.82 12.97 38.90
CA THR A 29 -32.33 13.16 37.54
C THR A 29 -31.23 13.63 36.59
N VAL A 30 -30.42 14.60 37.03
CA VAL A 30 -29.27 15.08 36.24
C VAL A 30 -28.25 13.97 36.02
N PHE A 31 -27.97 13.17 37.05
CA PHE A 31 -27.05 12.03 36.95
C PHE A 31 -27.52 10.97 35.94
N LEU A 32 -28.81 10.61 35.96
CA LEU A 32 -29.38 9.67 34.99
C LEU A 32 -29.29 10.20 33.54
N LEU A 33 -29.54 11.49 33.33
CA LEU A 33 -29.43 12.12 32.01
C LEU A 33 -27.97 12.13 31.51
N ALA A 34 -27.02 12.42 32.39
CA ALA A 34 -25.59 12.40 32.06
C ALA A 34 -25.13 10.99 31.65
N MET A 35 -25.43 9.97 32.47
CA MET A 35 -25.09 8.57 32.15
C MET A 35 -25.74 8.08 30.85
N ALA A 36 -27.00 8.43 30.61
CA ALA A 36 -27.68 8.07 29.36
C ALA A 36 -27.02 8.72 28.14
N SER A 37 -26.54 9.97 28.28
CA SER A 37 -25.81 10.67 27.22
C SER A 37 -24.45 10.03 26.95
N GLU A 38 -23.67 9.75 28.00
CA GLU A 38 -22.36 9.09 27.89
C GLU A 38 -22.49 7.71 27.24
N GLY A 39 -23.47 6.90 27.66
CA GLY A 39 -23.73 5.60 27.06
C GLY A 39 -24.07 5.68 25.56
N LYS A 40 -24.89 6.66 25.16
CA LYS A 40 -25.21 6.88 23.75
C LYS A 40 -23.99 7.36 22.94
N GLN A 41 -23.15 8.21 23.53
CA GLN A 41 -21.92 8.68 22.89
C GLN A 41 -20.90 7.55 22.73
N ALA A 42 -20.75 6.70 23.75
CA ALA A 42 -19.87 5.53 23.70
C ALA A 42 -20.30 4.55 22.61
N LEU A 43 -21.60 4.22 22.52
CA LEU A 43 -22.13 3.37 21.45
C LEU A 43 -21.90 3.97 20.06
N LYS A 44 -22.16 5.27 19.90
CA LYS A 44 -21.90 5.96 18.63
C LYS A 44 -20.41 5.93 18.27
N HIS A 45 -19.52 6.08 19.25
CA HIS A 45 -18.09 6.02 19.03
C HIS A 45 -17.64 4.61 18.61
N ASP A 46 -18.13 3.57 19.28
CA ASP A 46 -17.88 2.18 18.93
C ASP A 46 -18.37 1.86 17.51
N HIS A 47 -19.62 2.22 17.18
CA HIS A 47 -20.17 1.99 15.85
C HIS A 47 -19.37 2.71 14.76
N LYS A 48 -18.94 3.95 15.01
CA LYS A 48 -18.11 4.73 14.10
C LYS A 48 -16.75 4.06 13.89
N THR A 49 -16.13 3.58 14.96
CA THR A 49 -14.85 2.88 14.91
C THR A 49 -14.95 1.58 14.10
N GLN A 50 -16.00 0.79 14.29
CA GLN A 50 -16.26 -0.42 13.50
C GLN A 50 -16.51 -0.11 12.02
N ALA A 51 -17.33 0.91 11.72
CA ALA A 51 -17.55 1.36 10.35
C ALA A 51 -16.23 1.79 9.66
N TYR A 52 -15.35 2.48 10.38
CA TYR A 52 -14.03 2.86 9.87
C TYR A 52 -13.15 1.63 9.57
N TYR A 53 -13.12 0.63 10.46
CA TYR A 53 -12.36 -0.60 10.22
C TYR A 53 -12.89 -1.39 9.03
N ASN A 54 -14.21 -1.45 8.83
CA ASN A 54 -14.82 -2.03 7.64
C ASN A 54 -14.38 -1.28 6.37
N ALA A 55 -14.41 0.05 6.38
CA ALA A 55 -13.97 0.88 5.25
C ALA A 55 -12.48 0.64 4.93
N ARG A 56 -11.61 0.69 5.94
CA ARG A 56 -10.16 0.47 5.79
C ARG A 56 -9.83 -0.92 5.26
N SER A 57 -10.51 -1.94 5.78
CA SER A 57 -10.29 -3.34 5.36
C SER A 57 -10.79 -3.56 3.93
N GLY A 58 -11.92 -2.93 3.57
CA GLY A 58 -12.39 -2.89 2.19
C GLY A 58 -11.39 -2.28 1.22
N ALA A 59 -10.78 -1.13 1.58
CA ALA A 59 -9.72 -0.53 0.77
C ALA A 59 -8.52 -1.48 0.59
N GLY A 60 -8.10 -2.18 1.65
CA GLY A 60 -7.01 -3.16 1.57
C GLY A 60 -7.33 -4.38 0.70
N ALA A 61 -8.55 -4.91 0.80
CA ALA A 61 -9.01 -6.01 -0.03
C ALA A 61 -9.10 -5.59 -1.51
N ALA A 62 -9.55 -4.37 -1.77
CA ALA A 62 -9.61 -3.82 -3.12
C ALA A 62 -8.25 -3.68 -3.78
N LEU A 63 -7.21 -3.32 -3.02
CA LEU A 63 -5.84 -3.32 -3.52
C LEU A 63 -5.36 -4.71 -3.92
N SER A 64 -5.67 -5.71 -3.10
CA SER A 64 -5.29 -7.10 -3.37
C SER A 64 -6.00 -7.63 -4.63
N TRP A 65 -7.27 -7.24 -4.82
CA TRP A 65 -8.03 -7.57 -6.02
C TRP A 65 -7.47 -6.85 -7.27
N LEU A 66 -7.16 -5.56 -7.17
CA LEU A 66 -6.53 -4.79 -8.25
C LEU A 66 -5.18 -5.38 -8.68
N GLU A 67 -4.37 -5.83 -7.72
CA GLU A 67 -3.08 -6.48 -8.02
C GLU A 67 -3.29 -7.78 -8.80
N ALA A 68 -4.28 -8.59 -8.45
CA ALA A 68 -4.62 -9.82 -9.15
C ALA A 68 -5.11 -9.57 -10.60
N GLU A 69 -5.84 -8.48 -10.81
CA GLU A 69 -6.31 -8.04 -12.14
C GLU A 69 -5.25 -7.20 -12.91
N GLY A 70 -4.05 -7.03 -12.35
CA GLY A 70 -2.96 -6.30 -13.00
C GLY A 70 -3.22 -4.80 -13.18
N TYR A 71 -4.04 -4.20 -12.30
CA TYR A 71 -4.43 -2.78 -12.32
C TYR A 71 -5.15 -2.32 -13.59
N ALA A 72 -5.65 -3.25 -14.42
CA ALA A 72 -6.41 -2.94 -15.62
C ALA A 72 -7.91 -2.80 -15.28
N LEU A 73 -8.43 -1.57 -15.36
CA LEU A 73 -9.86 -1.30 -15.17
C LEU A 73 -10.50 -0.74 -16.44
N GLU A 74 -11.50 -1.45 -16.97
CA GLU A 74 -12.36 -0.94 -18.04
C GLU A 74 -13.59 -0.23 -17.46
N GLY A 75 -13.35 0.87 -16.74
CA GLY A 75 -14.40 1.68 -16.12
C GLY A 75 -14.54 1.48 -14.61
N THR A 76 -15.67 1.91 -14.05
CA THR A 76 -15.92 1.86 -12.60
C THR A 76 -16.34 0.47 -12.16
N ILE A 77 -15.61 -0.11 -11.21
CA ILE A 77 -15.92 -1.40 -10.59
C ILE A 77 -16.35 -1.20 -9.14
N TYR A 78 -17.30 -2.01 -8.68
CA TYR A 78 -17.77 -2.03 -7.30
C TYR A 78 -17.38 -3.37 -6.65
N LEU A 79 -16.72 -3.32 -5.50
CA LEU A 79 -16.52 -4.48 -4.64
C LEU A 79 -17.44 -4.35 -3.44
N PHE A 80 -18.23 -5.36 -3.11
CA PHE A 80 -19.17 -5.27 -1.98
C PHE A 80 -19.40 -6.62 -1.32
N GLY A 81 -19.81 -6.57 -0.05
CA GLY A 81 -20.07 -7.76 0.75
C GLY A 81 -19.47 -7.64 2.14
N ASP A 82 -18.96 -8.76 2.63
CA ASP A 82 -18.17 -8.88 3.86
C ASP A 82 -16.73 -9.26 3.50
N LEU A 83 -15.80 -9.13 4.44
CA LEU A 83 -14.37 -9.44 4.28
C LEU A 83 -14.11 -10.86 3.74
N ASP A 84 -14.96 -11.82 4.09
CA ASP A 84 -14.82 -13.22 3.67
C ASP A 84 -15.45 -13.51 2.30
N ASP A 85 -16.36 -12.65 1.81
CA ASP A 85 -17.10 -12.84 0.56
C ASP A 85 -17.32 -11.49 -0.14
N LEU A 86 -16.23 -10.91 -0.64
CA LEU A 86 -16.27 -9.72 -1.49
C LEU A 86 -16.58 -10.11 -2.92
N GLN A 87 -17.62 -9.49 -3.48
CA GLN A 87 -18.06 -9.71 -4.86
C GLN A 87 -17.80 -8.47 -5.71
N ALA A 88 -17.32 -8.68 -6.93
CA ALA A 88 -17.13 -7.62 -7.92
C ALA A 88 -18.37 -7.47 -8.81
N ALA A 89 -18.77 -6.24 -9.11
CA ALA A 89 -19.81 -5.93 -10.08
C ALA A 89 -19.55 -4.61 -10.80
N ASP A 90 -20.09 -4.49 -12.01
CA ASP A 90 -19.99 -3.29 -12.86
C ASP A 90 -21.04 -2.22 -12.51
N SER A 91 -21.88 -2.49 -11.51
CA SER A 91 -22.94 -1.57 -11.08
C SER A 91 -23.06 -1.56 -9.56
N ALA A 92 -23.41 -0.39 -9.02
CA ALA A 92 -23.54 -0.21 -7.59
C ALA A 92 -24.61 -1.17 -7.01
N PRO A 93 -24.30 -1.92 -5.94
CA PRO A 93 -25.27 -2.83 -5.33
C PRO A 93 -26.42 -2.06 -4.68
N ALA A 94 -27.59 -2.70 -4.60
CA ALA A 94 -28.71 -2.17 -3.84
C ALA A 94 -28.40 -2.24 -2.33
N GLN A 95 -28.15 -1.07 -1.72
CA GLN A 95 -27.93 -0.72 -0.31
C GLN A 95 -27.59 -1.79 0.74
N GLY A 96 -26.57 -1.50 1.56
CA GLY A 96 -26.46 -2.00 2.93
C GLY A 96 -25.37 -3.03 3.21
N ALA A 97 -24.46 -3.27 2.26
CA ALA A 97 -23.31 -4.15 2.51
C ALA A 97 -22.43 -3.55 3.63
N PRO A 98 -21.87 -4.39 4.54
CA PRO A 98 -20.89 -3.97 5.53
C PRO A 98 -19.71 -3.23 4.91
N ILE A 99 -19.29 -3.65 3.72
CA ILE A 99 -18.23 -3.02 2.94
C ILE A 99 -18.76 -2.75 1.52
N LEU A 100 -18.51 -1.53 1.04
CA LEU A 100 -18.70 -1.11 -0.34
C LEU A 100 -17.47 -0.34 -0.80
N VAL A 101 -16.77 -0.84 -1.81
CA VAL A 101 -15.65 -0.17 -2.45
C VAL A 101 -16.01 0.21 -3.87
N THR A 102 -15.73 1.44 -4.23
CA THR A 102 -15.81 1.94 -5.60
C THR A 102 -14.39 2.15 -6.13
N LEU A 103 -14.11 1.57 -7.29
CA LEU A 103 -12.86 1.67 -8.02
C LEU A 103 -13.10 2.51 -9.26
N GLU A 104 -12.54 3.72 -9.31
CA GLU A 104 -12.74 4.66 -10.42
C GLU A 104 -11.40 4.98 -11.10
N PRO A 105 -11.18 4.52 -12.34
CA PRO A 105 -10.04 4.98 -13.13
C PRO A 105 -10.23 6.46 -13.48
N GLN A 106 -9.21 7.28 -13.21
CA GLN A 106 -9.19 8.70 -13.57
C GLN A 106 -8.83 8.89 -15.05
N ALA A 107 -9.12 10.10 -15.56
CA ALA A 107 -8.91 10.44 -16.97
C ALA A 107 -7.46 10.13 -17.41
N GLY A 108 -7.33 9.24 -18.41
CA GLY A 108 -6.05 8.82 -18.95
C GLY A 108 -5.48 7.52 -18.38
N GLY A 109 -6.17 6.85 -17.44
CA GLY A 109 -5.76 5.53 -16.92
C GLY A 109 -4.55 5.56 -15.99
N LYS A 110 -4.08 6.75 -15.62
CA LYS A 110 -2.86 6.97 -14.84
C LYS A 110 -3.06 6.92 -13.34
N GLU A 111 -4.30 7.06 -12.89
CA GLU A 111 -4.65 6.98 -11.48
C GLU A 111 -5.93 6.19 -11.30
N ILE A 112 -6.03 5.47 -10.19
CA ILE A 112 -7.25 4.79 -9.75
C ILE A 112 -7.61 5.35 -8.37
N THR A 113 -8.82 5.89 -8.26
CA THR A 113 -9.39 6.30 -6.98
C THR A 113 -10.15 5.13 -6.38
N VAL A 114 -9.67 4.65 -5.24
CA VAL A 114 -10.30 3.62 -4.42
C VAL A 114 -11.07 4.31 -3.30
N THR A 115 -12.40 4.23 -3.33
CA THR A 115 -13.26 4.78 -2.29
C THR A 115 -13.97 3.65 -1.56
N ALA A 116 -13.51 3.34 -0.35
CA ALA A 116 -14.11 2.32 0.49
C ALA A 116 -15.05 2.94 1.52
N THR A 117 -16.25 2.42 1.61
CA THR A 117 -17.31 2.83 2.52
C THR A 117 -17.65 1.65 3.42
N GLY A 118 -17.50 1.83 4.72
CA GLY A 118 -17.83 0.83 5.73
C GLY A 118 -19.11 1.21 6.46
N ASN A 119 -20.02 0.26 6.58
CA ASN A 119 -21.29 0.43 7.28
C ASN A 119 -21.31 -0.46 8.52
N PHE A 120 -21.72 0.10 9.66
CA PHE A 120 -21.97 -0.65 10.88
C PHE A 120 -23.12 -0.01 11.65
N HIS A 121 -24.25 -0.73 11.75
CA HIS A 121 -25.51 -0.24 12.31
C HIS A 121 -25.95 1.11 11.69
N ASP A 122 -25.97 2.18 12.49
CA ASP A 122 -26.36 3.55 12.12
C ASP A 122 -25.16 4.45 11.79
N SER A 123 -23.96 3.88 11.72
CA SER A 123 -22.72 4.59 11.40
C SER A 123 -22.15 4.16 10.05
N THR A 124 -21.67 5.14 9.30
CA THR A 124 -21.02 4.96 8.00
C THR A 124 -19.75 5.79 7.98
N GLU A 125 -18.63 5.18 7.59
CA GLU A 125 -17.35 5.85 7.42
C GLU A 125 -16.79 5.58 6.03
N GLN A 126 -15.98 6.51 5.53
CA GLN A 126 -15.40 6.44 4.19
C GLN A 126 -13.89 6.67 4.25
N VAL A 127 -13.16 5.87 3.50
CA VAL A 127 -11.71 5.97 3.31
C VAL A 127 -11.47 6.06 1.81
N THR A 128 -10.70 7.07 1.39
CA THR A 128 -10.30 7.27 0.00
C THR A 128 -8.80 7.11 -0.12
N LEU A 129 -8.40 6.32 -1.10
CA LEU A 129 -7.02 6.10 -1.49
C LEU A 129 -6.89 6.40 -2.99
N THR A 130 -5.87 7.17 -3.36
CA THR A 130 -5.54 7.43 -4.76
C THR A 130 -4.27 6.66 -5.11
N LEU A 131 -4.37 5.78 -6.09
CA LEU A 131 -3.26 5.01 -6.64
C LEU A 131 -2.79 5.69 -7.91
N ALA A 132 -1.58 6.24 -7.91
CA ALA A 132 -0.94 6.70 -9.13
C ALA A 132 -0.17 5.55 -9.78
N LEU A 133 -0.60 5.15 -10.98
CA LEU A 133 0.06 4.15 -11.84
C LEU A 133 1.12 4.80 -12.73
N GLU A 134 0.93 6.07 -13.09
CA GLU A 134 1.86 6.90 -13.85
C GLU A 134 1.76 8.37 -13.40
N GLY A 135 2.80 9.19 -13.61
CA GLY A 135 2.76 10.65 -13.38
C GLY A 135 3.69 11.18 -12.30
N GLU A 136 3.62 12.47 -11.98
CA GLU A 136 4.50 13.13 -11.01
C GLU A 136 4.06 12.84 -9.56
N GLN A 137 4.94 12.24 -8.77
CA GLN A 137 4.82 12.18 -7.31
C GLN A 137 5.69 13.25 -6.65
N PRO A 138 5.44 13.59 -5.36
CA PRO A 138 6.41 14.34 -4.58
C PRO A 138 7.74 13.58 -4.59
N GLY A 139 8.72 14.04 -5.37
CA GLY A 139 10.00 13.36 -5.56
C GLY A 139 10.39 13.02 -7.00
N GLY A 140 9.48 13.13 -7.97
CA GLY A 140 9.79 12.94 -9.39
C GLY A 140 8.70 12.25 -10.19
N GLU A 141 8.96 12.02 -11.48
CA GLU A 141 8.07 11.26 -12.36
C GLU A 141 8.12 9.77 -11.99
N LEU A 142 6.95 9.14 -11.82
CA LEU A 142 6.81 7.70 -11.65
C LEU A 142 7.43 7.02 -12.87
N PRO A 143 8.40 6.12 -12.67
CA PRO A 143 9.00 5.45 -13.79
C PRO A 143 8.00 4.48 -14.44
N PRO A 144 8.09 4.26 -15.77
CA PRO A 144 7.27 3.26 -16.43
C PRO A 144 7.60 1.87 -15.86
N PHE A 145 6.59 1.15 -15.40
CA PHE A 145 6.68 -0.24 -14.94
C PHE A 145 6.47 -1.21 -16.10
N ASP A 146 7.25 -1.05 -17.18
CA ASP A 146 7.15 -1.82 -18.43
C ASP A 146 8.18 -2.96 -18.54
N MET A 147 9.07 -3.12 -17.54
CA MET A 147 10.16 -4.09 -17.56
C MET A 147 10.18 -4.92 -16.27
N ALA A 148 10.40 -6.23 -16.41
CA ALA A 148 10.57 -7.17 -15.31
C ALA A 148 11.86 -6.91 -14.52
N LEU A 149 12.89 -6.41 -15.20
CA LEU A 149 14.16 -6.02 -14.59
C LEU A 149 14.72 -4.80 -15.32
N PHE A 150 15.07 -3.74 -14.57
CA PHE A 150 15.84 -2.63 -15.10
C PHE A 150 17.10 -2.36 -14.27
N ALA A 151 18.27 -2.40 -14.92
CA ALA A 151 19.55 -2.10 -14.27
C ALA A 151 20.06 -0.70 -14.66
N MET A 152 20.02 0.23 -13.70
CA MET A 152 20.51 1.60 -13.90
C MET A 152 22.04 1.73 -13.89
N ALA A 153 22.75 0.78 -13.28
CA ALA A 153 24.17 0.93 -12.97
C ALA A 153 25.05 0.86 -14.25
N ASN A 154 25.90 1.88 -14.42
CA ASN A 154 27.02 1.88 -15.35
C ASN A 154 28.31 2.06 -14.54
N THR A 155 28.83 0.96 -13.98
CA THR A 155 30.11 1.00 -13.26
C THR A 155 31.19 0.41 -14.15
N ALA A 156 32.22 1.20 -14.44
CA ALA A 156 33.34 0.74 -15.27
C ALA A 156 33.94 -0.57 -14.72
N GLY A 157 34.04 -1.58 -15.58
CA GLY A 157 34.61 -2.88 -15.23
C GLY A 157 33.69 -3.82 -14.44
N LYS A 158 32.41 -3.45 -14.22
CA LYS A 158 31.41 -4.36 -13.66
C LYS A 158 30.20 -4.44 -14.59
N PRO A 159 29.71 -5.64 -14.90
CA PRO A 159 28.48 -5.78 -15.68
C PRO A 159 27.31 -5.18 -14.90
N ALA A 160 26.45 -4.45 -15.61
CA ALA A 160 25.19 -3.94 -15.09
C ALA A 160 24.22 -5.08 -14.76
N ILE A 161 24.23 -6.11 -15.61
CA ILE A 161 23.45 -7.34 -15.43
C ILE A 161 24.40 -8.51 -15.60
N ALA A 162 24.52 -9.36 -14.58
CA ALA A 162 25.25 -10.62 -14.68
C ALA A 162 24.38 -11.75 -14.15
N MET A 163 24.06 -12.70 -15.03
CA MET A 163 23.31 -13.88 -14.68
C MET A 163 24.24 -15.09 -14.69
N GLY A 164 24.27 -15.78 -13.55
CA GLY A 164 25.00 -17.03 -13.34
C GLY A 164 24.05 -18.17 -12.99
N GLY A 165 24.50 -19.41 -13.16
CA GLY A 165 23.66 -20.59 -12.93
C GLY A 165 22.59 -20.77 -14.02
N SER A 166 21.35 -21.07 -13.62
CA SER A 166 20.22 -21.33 -14.51
C SER A 166 19.04 -20.42 -14.16
N VAL A 167 19.21 -19.12 -14.40
CA VAL A 167 18.19 -18.09 -14.14
C VAL A 167 17.29 -17.92 -15.36
N THR A 168 16.00 -17.73 -15.11
CA THR A 168 15.04 -17.30 -16.14
C THR A 168 14.32 -16.05 -15.65
N ILE A 169 14.35 -14.99 -16.46
CA ILE A 169 13.54 -13.79 -16.27
C ILE A 169 12.37 -13.87 -17.24
N ARG A 170 11.16 -13.65 -16.74
CA ARG A 170 9.95 -13.58 -17.57
C ARG A 170 9.56 -12.12 -17.76
N GLY A 171 9.50 -11.66 -19.01
CA GLY A 171 9.18 -10.29 -19.37
C GLY A 171 10.38 -9.47 -19.85
N PRO A 172 10.14 -8.22 -20.31
CA PRO A 172 11.18 -7.34 -20.86
C PRO A 172 12.24 -6.98 -19.82
N VAL A 173 13.49 -6.83 -20.26
CA VAL A 173 14.63 -6.45 -19.40
C VAL A 173 15.35 -5.26 -20.03
N GLY A 174 15.78 -4.31 -19.21
CA GLY A 174 16.47 -3.12 -19.69
C GLY A 174 17.70 -2.73 -18.88
N THR A 175 18.59 -1.97 -19.50
CA THR A 175 19.71 -1.33 -18.81
C THR A 175 20.18 -0.06 -19.54
N ASN A 176 20.68 0.91 -18.79
CA ASN A 176 21.29 2.12 -19.36
C ASN A 176 22.73 1.91 -19.84
N THR A 177 23.34 0.74 -19.61
CA THR A 177 24.75 0.54 -19.96
C THR A 177 24.96 0.51 -21.47
N THR A 178 26.06 1.13 -21.90
CA THR A 178 26.57 1.11 -23.27
C THR A 178 27.96 0.48 -23.37
N GLY A 179 28.53 0.06 -22.24
CA GLY A 179 29.88 -0.50 -22.18
C GLY A 179 29.91 -1.93 -22.73
N ALA A 180 31.06 -2.31 -23.30
CA ALA A 180 31.28 -3.68 -23.75
C ALA A 180 31.15 -4.67 -22.58
N ASP A 181 30.67 -5.89 -22.86
CA ASP A 181 30.48 -6.98 -21.89
C ASP A 181 29.71 -6.57 -20.62
N SER A 182 28.83 -5.57 -20.71
CA SER A 182 28.12 -5.04 -19.55
C SER A 182 26.85 -5.81 -19.22
N VAL A 183 26.38 -6.69 -20.11
CA VAL A 183 25.35 -7.68 -19.83
C VAL A 183 25.94 -9.07 -20.05
N LYS A 184 25.94 -9.91 -19.01
CA LYS A 184 26.58 -11.24 -19.05
C LYS A 184 25.58 -12.37 -18.80
N PHE A 185 25.57 -13.32 -19.72
CA PHE A 185 24.81 -14.57 -19.61
C PHE A 185 25.76 -15.77 -19.47
N ALA A 186 25.70 -16.47 -18.34
CA ALA A 186 26.30 -17.81 -18.25
C ALA A 186 25.40 -18.85 -18.93
N TRP A 187 25.98 -19.75 -19.74
CA TRP A 187 25.35 -20.94 -20.34
C TRP A 187 23.85 -20.81 -20.65
N SER A 188 22.99 -21.32 -19.75
CA SER A 188 21.56 -21.57 -19.98
C SER A 188 20.63 -20.47 -19.48
N ASN A 189 21.14 -19.28 -19.16
CA ASN A 189 20.28 -18.18 -18.73
C ASN A 189 19.34 -17.73 -19.85
N LEU A 190 18.13 -17.32 -19.48
CA LEU A 190 17.08 -17.03 -20.45
C LEU A 190 16.24 -15.81 -20.04
N ILE A 191 16.02 -14.90 -20.98
CA ILE A 191 14.93 -13.94 -20.94
C ILE A 191 13.80 -14.53 -21.78
N TYR A 192 12.73 -14.93 -21.12
CA TYR A 192 11.57 -15.56 -21.73
C TYR A 192 10.45 -14.52 -21.87
N ASP A 193 9.77 -14.52 -23.01
CA ASP A 193 8.62 -13.63 -23.27
C ASP A 193 8.95 -12.14 -23.06
N GLY A 194 10.10 -11.71 -23.61
CA GLY A 194 10.58 -10.34 -23.47
C GLY A 194 11.80 -10.05 -24.34
N THR A 195 12.06 -8.77 -24.55
CA THR A 195 13.27 -8.24 -25.21
C THR A 195 14.32 -7.84 -24.16
N LEU A 196 15.57 -7.68 -24.60
CA LEU A 196 16.61 -7.01 -23.83
C LEU A 196 16.94 -5.65 -24.48
N SER A 197 16.63 -4.56 -23.78
CA SER A 197 16.96 -3.19 -24.21
C SER A 197 18.25 -2.71 -23.55
N VAL A 198 19.28 -2.39 -24.34
CA VAL A 198 20.55 -1.83 -23.85
C VAL A 198 20.58 -0.31 -23.98
N GLY A 199 21.60 0.36 -23.42
CA GLY A 199 21.68 1.81 -23.36
C GLY A 199 21.59 2.48 -24.74
N PRO A 200 21.11 3.75 -24.81
CA PRO A 200 20.93 4.45 -26.08
C PRO A 200 22.20 4.52 -26.91
N SER A 201 22.04 4.41 -28.23
CA SER A 201 23.14 4.50 -29.21
C SER A 201 24.24 3.45 -29.07
N SER A 202 24.03 2.37 -28.29
CA SER A 202 24.95 1.24 -28.22
C SER A 202 24.66 0.19 -29.29
N ASP A 203 25.64 -0.66 -29.57
CA ASP A 203 25.43 -1.89 -30.35
C ASP A 203 25.18 -3.04 -29.36
N PRO A 204 23.98 -3.65 -29.34
CA PRO A 204 23.67 -4.75 -28.43
C PRO A 204 24.66 -5.90 -28.51
N TYR A 205 25.21 -6.19 -29.70
CA TYR A 205 26.17 -7.28 -29.88
C TYR A 205 27.53 -7.02 -29.22
N ASN A 206 27.87 -5.75 -28.94
CA ASN A 206 29.08 -5.41 -28.19
C ASN A 206 28.81 -5.32 -26.67
N VAL A 207 27.59 -4.97 -26.28
CA VAL A 207 27.22 -4.82 -24.86
C VAL A 207 26.97 -6.17 -24.19
N ILE A 208 26.50 -7.15 -24.96
CA ILE A 208 26.10 -8.46 -24.47
C ILE A 208 27.23 -9.46 -24.67
N GLN A 209 27.60 -10.13 -23.59
CA GLN A 209 28.51 -11.26 -23.59
C GLN A 209 27.76 -12.52 -23.16
N THR A 210 28.01 -13.65 -23.84
CA THR A 210 27.45 -14.94 -23.43
C THR A 210 28.47 -16.07 -23.52
N GLU A 211 28.40 -17.00 -22.57
CA GLU A 211 29.14 -18.27 -22.64
C GLU A 211 28.45 -19.29 -23.55
N ARG A 212 27.22 -19.01 -23.98
CA ARG A 212 26.47 -19.88 -24.88
C ARG A 212 27.01 -19.74 -26.30
N MET A 213 27.45 -20.86 -26.86
CA MET A 213 27.97 -20.94 -28.22
C MET A 213 26.97 -21.64 -29.14
N ALA A 214 26.98 -21.26 -30.41
CA ALA A 214 26.27 -21.94 -31.50
C ALA A 214 27.13 -21.92 -32.76
N SER A 215 26.78 -22.74 -33.75
CA SER A 215 27.48 -22.73 -35.03
C SER A 215 27.19 -21.42 -35.79
N ASN A 216 28.19 -20.89 -36.51
CA ASN A 216 28.10 -19.63 -37.25
C ASN A 216 26.90 -19.59 -38.21
N ASN A 217 26.59 -20.72 -38.86
CA ASN A 217 25.43 -20.84 -39.74
C ASN A 217 24.06 -20.79 -39.04
N GLU A 218 24.02 -20.91 -37.72
CA GLU A 218 22.81 -20.75 -36.90
C GLU A 218 22.65 -19.30 -36.41
N SER A 219 23.66 -18.45 -36.59
CA SER A 219 23.58 -17.03 -36.27
C SER A 219 22.54 -16.33 -37.12
N PRO A 220 21.70 -15.44 -36.56
CA PRO A 220 20.88 -14.52 -37.33
C PRO A 220 21.72 -13.61 -38.25
N ASN A 221 23.01 -13.43 -37.94
CA ASN A 221 23.97 -12.68 -38.73
C ASN A 221 25.32 -13.44 -38.80
N PRO A 222 25.44 -14.47 -39.65
CA PRO A 222 26.67 -15.25 -39.78
C PRO A 222 27.83 -14.38 -40.26
N ASP A 223 29.01 -14.51 -39.62
CA ASP A 223 30.22 -13.84 -40.11
C ASP A 223 30.68 -14.52 -41.41
N PRO A 224 30.76 -13.79 -42.54
CA PRO A 224 31.18 -14.37 -43.81
C PRO A 224 32.65 -14.81 -43.83
N ASN A 225 33.45 -14.43 -42.83
CA ASN A 225 34.87 -14.80 -42.71
C ASN A 225 35.09 -16.08 -41.88
N LEU A 226 34.04 -16.63 -41.28
CA LEU A 226 34.09 -17.86 -40.48
C LEU A 226 33.45 -19.01 -41.23
N ASP A 227 33.93 -20.23 -40.99
CA ASP A 227 33.31 -21.42 -41.56
C ASP A 227 31.91 -21.64 -40.95
N PRO A 228 30.97 -22.29 -41.66
CA PRO A 228 29.62 -22.53 -41.16
C PRO A 228 29.54 -23.24 -39.80
N TRP A 229 30.52 -24.09 -39.50
CA TRP A 229 30.58 -24.92 -38.28
C TRP A 229 31.39 -24.28 -37.14
N ASP A 230 32.02 -23.13 -37.37
CA ASP A 230 32.75 -22.42 -36.32
C ASP A 230 31.80 -21.99 -35.21
N GLN A 231 32.26 -22.08 -33.96
CA GLN A 231 31.46 -21.72 -32.79
C GLN A 231 31.57 -20.21 -32.53
N VAL A 232 30.42 -19.55 -32.43
CA VAL A 232 30.30 -18.12 -32.15
C VAL A 232 29.41 -17.90 -30.93
N GLU A 233 29.58 -16.78 -30.24
CA GLU A 233 28.69 -16.38 -29.14
C GLU A 233 27.25 -16.25 -29.66
N ALA A 234 26.31 -16.84 -28.91
CA ALA A 234 24.93 -17.01 -29.34
C ALA A 234 23.92 -16.31 -28.40
N PRO A 235 24.04 -14.97 -28.21
CA PRO A 235 23.19 -14.27 -27.27
C PRO A 235 21.70 -14.40 -27.65
N TRP A 236 21.37 -14.54 -28.94
CA TRP A 236 19.97 -14.70 -29.42
C TRP A 236 19.29 -15.94 -28.85
N LEU A 237 20.05 -16.92 -28.38
CA LEU A 237 19.50 -18.08 -27.69
C LEU A 237 19.21 -17.81 -26.21
N ASN A 238 19.86 -16.81 -25.60
CA ASN A 238 19.57 -16.33 -24.25
C ASN A 238 18.40 -15.33 -24.23
N VAL A 239 18.15 -14.63 -25.35
CA VAL A 239 17.03 -13.69 -25.49
C VAL A 239 16.31 -13.93 -26.83
N PRO A 240 15.42 -14.94 -26.91
CA PRO A 240 14.70 -15.26 -28.14
C PRO A 240 13.81 -14.13 -28.66
N GLY A 241 13.36 -13.22 -27.77
CA GLY A 241 12.61 -12.02 -28.14
C GLY A 241 13.45 -10.96 -28.86
N GLY A 242 14.78 -11.09 -28.86
CA GLY A 242 15.71 -10.18 -29.50
C GLY A 242 16.23 -9.06 -28.60
N PHE A 243 17.08 -8.23 -29.18
CA PHE A 243 17.74 -7.11 -28.52
C PHE A 243 17.40 -5.81 -29.21
N GLU A 244 17.32 -4.74 -28.43
CA GLU A 244 17.08 -3.40 -28.93
C GLU A 244 17.87 -2.36 -28.13
N THR A 245 17.89 -1.13 -28.62
CA THR A 245 18.47 0.00 -27.92
C THR A 245 17.37 0.85 -27.32
N LEU A 246 17.52 1.28 -26.08
CA LEU A 246 16.63 2.26 -25.48
C LEU A 246 16.64 3.56 -26.29
N PRO A 247 15.47 4.22 -26.48
CA PRO A 247 15.39 5.49 -27.20
C PRO A 247 16.09 6.63 -26.46
N ALA A 248 16.12 6.57 -25.12
CA ALA A 248 16.79 7.52 -24.24
C ALA A 248 17.16 6.83 -22.91
N VAL A 249 18.07 7.45 -22.15
CA VAL A 249 18.45 6.98 -20.82
C VAL A 249 17.23 7.06 -19.91
N ARG A 250 16.94 5.98 -19.18
CA ARG A 250 15.83 5.94 -18.22
C ARG A 250 16.34 6.17 -16.80
N THR A 251 15.61 6.93 -16.00
CA THR A 251 15.97 7.19 -14.60
C THR A 251 14.81 6.81 -13.70
N TYR A 252 15.11 6.13 -12.60
CA TYR A 252 14.14 5.72 -11.59
C TYR A 252 14.53 6.46 -10.31
N PRO A 253 13.92 7.61 -9.99
CA PRO A 253 14.27 8.36 -8.79
C PRO A 253 13.94 7.54 -7.53
N ASP A 254 14.72 7.76 -6.47
CA ASP A 254 14.40 7.16 -5.18
C ASP A 254 13.05 7.69 -4.68
N PRO A 255 12.20 6.84 -4.07
CA PRO A 255 10.95 7.31 -3.47
C PRO A 255 11.25 8.31 -2.37
N VAL A 256 10.57 9.47 -2.39
CA VAL A 256 10.66 10.46 -1.33
C VAL A 256 9.66 10.09 -0.25
N PHE A 257 10.16 9.51 0.84
CA PHE A 257 9.36 9.32 2.04
C PHE A 257 9.24 10.64 2.81
N PRO A 258 8.08 10.92 3.44
CA PRO A 258 7.98 12.05 4.34
C PRO A 258 8.99 11.90 5.49
N ASP A 259 9.56 13.03 5.91
CA ASP A 259 10.37 13.06 7.12
C ASP A 259 9.53 12.60 8.32
N PHE A 260 10.18 11.95 9.28
CA PHE A 260 9.54 11.67 10.56
C PHE A 260 9.01 12.97 11.17
N PRO A 261 7.77 13.00 11.71
CA PRO A 261 7.21 14.22 12.25
C PRO A 261 8.08 14.76 13.38
N THR A 262 8.53 16.01 13.26
CA THR A 262 9.44 16.64 14.21
C THR A 262 8.73 17.33 15.38
N ASP A 263 7.41 17.48 15.27
CA ASP A 263 6.53 18.21 16.20
C ASP A 263 5.73 17.29 17.14
N LEU A 264 6.11 16.02 17.27
CA LEU A 264 5.47 15.12 18.22
C LEU A 264 5.78 15.53 19.67
N PRO A 265 4.76 15.67 20.53
CA PRO A 265 4.97 15.99 21.93
C PRO A 265 5.77 14.86 22.63
N PRO A 266 6.79 15.18 23.43
CA PRO A 266 7.52 14.15 24.19
C PRO A 266 6.59 13.53 25.24
N ARG A 267 6.57 12.20 25.29
CA ARG A 267 5.80 11.41 26.24
C ARG A 267 6.77 10.62 27.14
N PRO A 268 6.44 10.42 28.42
CA PRO A 268 7.20 9.52 29.28
C PRO A 268 7.13 8.08 28.74
N ASP A 269 8.12 7.27 29.11
CA ASP A 269 8.18 5.84 28.77
C ASP A 269 6.86 5.16 29.11
N PHE A 270 6.34 4.41 28.15
CA PHE A 270 5.12 3.63 28.36
C PHE A 270 5.47 2.38 29.16
N THR A 271 5.04 2.32 30.42
CA THR A 271 5.27 1.16 31.28
C THR A 271 4.01 0.31 31.35
N THR A 272 4.15 -0.96 30.94
CA THR A 272 3.08 -1.96 30.99
C THR A 272 3.42 -3.02 32.05
N PRO A 273 3.26 -2.72 33.36
CA PRO A 273 3.42 -3.76 34.36
C PRO A 273 2.44 -4.90 34.02
N TRP A 274 2.95 -6.11 33.80
CA TRP A 274 2.07 -7.21 33.44
C TRP A 274 1.15 -7.53 34.62
N VAL A 275 -0.15 -7.29 34.42
CA VAL A 275 -1.23 -7.62 35.35
C VAL A 275 -2.27 -8.42 34.58
N GLU A 276 -2.66 -9.58 35.11
CA GLU A 276 -3.64 -10.45 34.48
C GLU A 276 -4.98 -9.71 34.31
N GLY A 277 -5.42 -9.54 33.06
CA GLY A 277 -6.69 -8.90 32.71
C GLY A 277 -6.66 -7.39 32.46
N GLU A 278 -5.50 -6.71 32.58
CA GLU A 278 -5.39 -5.29 32.23
C GLU A 278 -4.99 -5.06 30.76
N TYR A 279 -5.57 -4.03 30.16
CA TYR A 279 -5.27 -3.55 28.82
C TYR A 279 -4.65 -2.15 28.89
N TYR A 280 -3.46 -1.99 28.29
CA TYR A 280 -2.74 -0.73 28.27
C TYR A 280 -2.87 -0.10 26.88
N GLU A 281 -3.58 1.02 26.78
CA GLU A 281 -3.84 1.72 25.52
C GLU A 281 -2.92 2.94 25.36
N ILE A 282 -2.37 3.11 24.15
CA ILE A 282 -1.75 4.37 23.73
C ILE A 282 -2.81 5.16 22.96
N ASN A 283 -3.43 6.14 23.63
CA ASN A 283 -4.53 6.94 23.08
C ASN A 283 -4.09 8.36 22.64
N GLN A 284 -2.79 8.64 22.64
CA GLN A 284 -2.23 9.93 22.28
C GLN A 284 -1.00 9.78 21.38
N ASP A 285 -0.91 10.66 20.40
CA ASP A 285 0.28 10.88 19.61
C ASP A 285 1.41 11.45 20.47
N GLY A 286 2.65 11.14 20.09
CA GLY A 286 3.82 11.62 20.79
C GLY A 286 5.07 10.78 20.53
N ARG A 287 6.20 11.31 20.98
CA ARG A 287 7.48 10.61 20.99
C ARG A 287 7.68 9.97 22.36
N TYR A 288 7.64 8.65 22.41
CA TYR A 288 7.94 7.84 23.59
C TYR A 288 9.45 7.52 23.58
N ASN A 289 10.09 7.55 24.75
CA ASN A 289 11.50 7.16 24.88
C ASN A 289 11.64 5.69 25.30
#